data_AF-A0A926C6I1-F1
#
_entry.id   AF-A0A926C6I1-F1
#
_cell.length_a   1.000
_cell.length_b   1.000
_cell.length_c   1.000
_cell.angle_alpha   90.00
_cell.angle_beta   90.00
_cell.angle_gamma   90.00
#
_symmetry.space_group_name_H-M   'P 1'
#
loop_
_entity.id
_entity.type
_entity.pdbx_description
1 polymer ?
#
loop_
_entity_poly.entity_id
_entity_poly.type
_entity_poly.pdbx_seq_one_letter_code
_entity_poly.pdbx_strand_id
1 'polypeptide(L)'
;MATLNVIPEQIEPVPPRPERRCDTGRSEGQRPAETPANPAAKRPRVALAWTETQKILFRIAFVFFIAMSLPNDWSWYKNALSLDWLHLHYRDLYDVARFGSGLGLFGNRIFGSPLNGYATWIITLLFAVVAGGIWTAVVPFVARRFRKSEVTNYELLYYWLRVVVRYRAGIGIIGFGFTKLLPTQLPYPSMGVLNTDFGDLTAQKIYWLSVGIVPWYEVFTGVVEVLAGALLFFRATTFWGAVLLFGALADIVYVNFAYDGGVHGYSSYFVLLSGFLLVYYVKDLYKLLIQQRPVVPNYFAPVFTGWQQYTRIGLKTATIGVFLVL
;
A
#
# COMPACT_ATOMS: atom_id res chain seq x y z
N MET A 1 9.03 50.32 21.85
CA MET A 1 7.96 51.32 21.72
C MET A 1 7.61 51.48 20.25
N ALA A 2 6.53 50.85 19.82
CA ALA A 2 5.79 51.11 18.58
C ALA A 2 4.42 50.46 18.77
N THR A 3 3.43 51.27 19.16
CA THR A 3 2.04 50.86 19.38
C THR A 3 1.25 51.10 18.10
N LEU A 4 0.69 50.04 17.52
CA LEU A 4 -0.27 50.11 16.42
C LEU A 4 -1.69 50.13 17.00
N ASN A 5 -2.39 51.25 16.76
CA ASN A 5 -3.79 51.48 17.10
C ASN A 5 -4.72 50.58 16.26
N VAL A 6 -5.61 49.84 16.94
CA VAL A 6 -6.75 49.16 16.33
C VAL A 6 -8.00 50.01 16.61
N ILE A 7 -8.68 50.45 15.55
CA ILE A 7 -9.98 51.14 15.60
C ILE A 7 -11.07 50.06 15.71
N PRO A 8 -12.06 50.18 16.62
CA PRO A 8 -13.18 49.24 16.68
C PRO A 8 -14.28 49.64 15.67
N GLU A 9 -14.67 48.71 14.81
CA GLU A 9 -15.79 48.86 13.88
C GLU A 9 -17.13 48.67 14.61
N GLN A 10 -18.04 49.63 14.42
CA GLN A 10 -19.33 49.73 15.10
C GLN A 10 -20.34 48.73 14.53
N ILE A 11 -21.08 48.07 15.41
CA ILE A 11 -22.21 47.18 15.07
C ILE A 11 -23.48 48.05 14.99
N GLU A 12 -24.05 48.23 13.80
CA GLU A 12 -25.38 48.84 13.63
C GLU A 12 -26.51 47.83 13.86
N PRO A 13 -27.62 48.22 14.53
CA PRO A 13 -28.78 47.36 14.74
C PRO A 13 -29.69 47.31 13.51
N VAL A 14 -30.07 46.09 13.11
CA VAL A 14 -31.03 45.81 12.02
C VAL A 14 -32.46 46.16 12.47
N PRO A 15 -33.27 46.91 11.68
CA PRO A 15 -34.64 47.26 12.06
C PRO A 15 -35.62 46.07 11.90
N PRO A 16 -36.72 46.03 12.69
CA PRO A 16 -37.69 44.93 12.62
C PRO A 16 -38.52 44.98 11.33
N ARG A 17 -38.79 43.81 10.73
CA ARG A 17 -39.66 43.66 9.56
C ARG A 17 -41.13 43.92 9.95
N PRO A 18 -41.94 44.57 9.08
CA PRO A 18 -43.35 44.77 9.35
C PRO A 18 -44.13 43.44 9.25
N GLU A 19 -45.04 43.26 10.20
CA GLU A 19 -46.02 42.17 10.26
C GLU A 19 -46.93 42.18 9.03
N ARG A 20 -47.10 41.01 8.40
CA ARG A 20 -48.04 40.84 7.29
C ARG A 20 -49.45 40.68 7.84
N ARG A 21 -50.31 41.66 7.55
CA ARG A 21 -51.77 41.59 7.63
C ARG A 21 -52.30 40.39 6.83
N CYS A 22 -53.21 39.64 7.44
CA CYS A 22 -54.15 38.77 6.73
C CYS A 22 -55.10 39.64 5.90
N ASP A 23 -55.11 39.46 4.59
CA ASP A 23 -56.20 39.88 3.73
C ASP A 23 -56.73 38.67 2.94
N THR A 24 -58.05 38.55 2.99
CA THR A 24 -58.89 37.51 2.43
C THR A 24 -59.09 37.68 0.92
N GLY A 25 -58.96 36.58 0.18
CA GLY A 25 -59.78 36.27 -1.00
C GLY A 25 -59.34 36.79 -2.38
N ARG A 26 -58.78 35.90 -3.21
CA ARG A 26 -59.31 35.56 -4.55
C ARG A 26 -58.50 34.42 -5.19
N SER A 27 -59.22 33.48 -5.79
CA SER A 27 -58.71 32.32 -6.52
C SER A 27 -58.05 32.71 -7.83
N GLU A 28 -56.86 32.18 -8.13
CA GLU A 28 -56.39 32.00 -9.51
C GLU A 28 -55.23 30.99 -9.58
N GLY A 29 -55.44 29.91 -10.34
CA GLY A 29 -54.43 29.14 -11.07
C GLY A 29 -53.27 28.50 -10.30
N GLN A 30 -53.43 27.23 -9.90
CA GLN A 30 -52.31 26.34 -9.54
C GLN A 30 -51.31 26.21 -10.71
N ARG A 31 -50.10 26.77 -10.54
CA ARG A 31 -48.88 26.22 -11.16
C ARG A 31 -48.28 25.21 -10.18
N PRO A 32 -47.92 23.99 -10.60
CA PRO A 32 -47.23 23.08 -9.71
C PRO A 32 -45.88 23.69 -9.33
N ALA A 33 -45.64 23.80 -8.03
CA ALA A 33 -44.36 24.22 -7.48
C ALA A 33 -43.27 23.25 -7.96
N GLU A 34 -42.32 23.77 -8.75
CA GLU A 34 -41.07 23.06 -9.04
C GLU A 34 -40.38 22.75 -7.70
N THR A 35 -40.35 21.48 -7.36
CA THR A 35 -39.53 20.96 -6.26
C THR A 35 -38.07 21.30 -6.59
N PRO A 36 -37.30 21.94 -5.68
CA PRO A 36 -35.89 22.19 -5.94
C PRO A 36 -35.21 20.83 -6.16
N ALA A 37 -34.74 20.62 -7.39
CA ALA A 37 -34.09 19.40 -7.80
C ALA A 37 -32.93 19.11 -6.84
N ASN A 38 -33.03 17.99 -6.13
CA ASN A 38 -31.98 17.47 -5.28
C ASN A 38 -30.68 17.35 -6.10
N PRO A 39 -29.60 18.09 -5.79
CA PRO A 39 -28.35 18.02 -6.55
C PRO A 39 -27.62 16.67 -6.37
N ALA A 40 -28.14 15.77 -5.53
CA ALA A 40 -27.66 14.39 -5.39
C ALA A 40 -28.21 13.43 -6.47
N ALA A 41 -28.60 13.93 -7.64
CA ALA A 41 -28.78 13.09 -8.82
C ALA A 41 -27.43 12.42 -9.13
N LYS A 42 -27.30 11.15 -8.71
CA LYS A 42 -26.19 10.23 -9.03
C LYS A 42 -25.92 10.30 -10.52
N ARG A 43 -24.98 11.14 -10.94
CA ARG A 43 -24.48 11.13 -12.31
C ARG A 43 -24.01 9.70 -12.59
N PRO A 44 -24.47 9.06 -13.66
CA PRO A 44 -24.02 7.71 -14.00
C PRO A 44 -22.50 7.74 -14.11
N ARG A 45 -21.84 6.84 -13.37
CA ARG A 45 -20.39 6.66 -13.42
C ARG A 45 -20.03 6.36 -14.87
N VAL A 46 -19.37 7.29 -15.56
CA VAL A 46 -18.66 6.96 -16.78
C VAL A 46 -17.49 6.10 -16.34
N ALA A 47 -17.67 4.78 -16.33
CA ALA A 47 -16.56 3.85 -16.15
C ALA A 47 -15.55 4.18 -17.25
N LEU A 48 -14.35 4.60 -16.87
CA LEU A 48 -13.26 4.83 -17.81
C LEU A 48 -13.04 3.51 -18.55
N ALA A 49 -13.33 3.50 -19.86
CA ALA A 49 -13.10 2.34 -20.69
C ALA A 49 -11.58 2.10 -20.75
N TRP A 50 -11.15 0.92 -20.30
CA TRP A 50 -9.75 0.52 -20.34
C TRP A 50 -9.31 0.36 -21.79
N THR A 51 -8.20 1.00 -22.16
CA THR A 51 -7.60 0.81 -23.49
C THR A 51 -6.98 -0.59 -23.61
N GLU A 52 -6.82 -1.11 -24.83
CA GLU A 52 -6.22 -2.43 -25.04
C GLU A 52 -4.81 -2.53 -24.44
N THR A 53 -4.00 -1.47 -24.60
CA THR A 53 -2.67 -1.40 -23.97
C THR A 53 -2.76 -1.46 -22.44
N GLN A 54 -3.72 -0.75 -21.83
CA GLN A 54 -3.91 -0.79 -20.38
C GLN A 54 -4.34 -2.19 -19.91
N LYS A 55 -5.19 -2.90 -20.66
CA LYS A 55 -5.59 -4.27 -20.33
C LYS A 55 -4.40 -5.22 -20.38
N ILE A 56 -3.54 -5.13 -21.40
CA ILE A 56 -2.35 -5.98 -21.54
C ILE A 56 -1.37 -5.72 -20.40
N LEU A 57 -1.02 -4.45 -20.16
CA LEU A 57 -0.12 -4.06 -19.07
C LEU A 57 -0.68 -4.49 -17.71
N PHE A 58 -2.00 -4.34 -17.51
CA PHE A 58 -2.66 -4.80 -16.30
C PHE A 58 -2.53 -6.31 -16.12
N ARG A 59 -2.79 -7.13 -17.13
CA ARG A 59 -2.69 -8.59 -17.03
C ARG A 59 -1.27 -9.04 -16.65
N ILE A 60 -0.25 -8.42 -17.28
CA ILE A 60 1.16 -8.68 -16.94
C ILE A 60 1.45 -8.25 -15.50
N ALA A 61 1.10 -7.02 -15.13
CA ALA A 61 1.30 -6.51 -13.77
C ALA A 61 0.55 -7.35 -12.73
N PHE A 62 -0.66 -7.80 -13.03
CA PHE A 62 -1.45 -8.64 -12.15
C PHE A 62 -0.75 -9.95 -11.86
N VAL A 63 -0.30 -10.67 -12.90
CA VAL A 63 0.46 -11.93 -12.70
C VAL A 63 1.75 -11.66 -11.93
N PHE A 64 2.49 -10.62 -12.30
CA PHE A 64 3.75 -10.27 -11.65
C PHE A 64 3.59 -9.97 -10.16
N PHE A 65 2.68 -9.06 -9.79
CA PHE A 65 2.48 -8.67 -8.40
C PHE A 65 1.83 -9.77 -7.56
N ILE A 66 0.98 -10.63 -8.14
CA ILE A 66 0.46 -11.82 -7.44
C ILE A 66 1.58 -12.81 -7.17
N ALA A 67 2.40 -13.14 -8.17
CA ALA A 67 3.54 -14.04 -8.00
C ALA A 67 4.56 -13.48 -7.01
N MET A 68 4.75 -12.16 -6.99
CA MET A 68 5.60 -11.47 -6.01
C MET A 68 5.02 -11.49 -4.59
N SER A 69 3.69 -11.54 -4.43
CA SER A 69 3.02 -11.35 -3.14
C SER A 69 2.59 -12.62 -2.45
N LEU A 70 2.60 -13.76 -3.15
CA LEU A 70 2.24 -15.06 -2.59
C LEU A 70 3.47 -15.95 -2.41
N PRO A 71 3.52 -16.78 -1.35
CA PRO A 71 4.59 -17.76 -1.18
C PRO A 71 4.56 -18.78 -2.32
N ASN A 72 5.68 -18.91 -3.04
CA ASN A 72 5.83 -19.83 -4.16
C ASN A 72 6.64 -21.08 -3.81
N ASP A 73 6.95 -21.28 -2.52
CA ASP A 73 7.71 -22.42 -2.03
C ASP A 73 6.81 -23.29 -1.14
N TRP A 74 6.77 -24.58 -1.44
CA TRP A 74 5.99 -25.55 -0.67
C TRP A 74 6.47 -25.67 0.78
N SER A 75 7.76 -25.46 1.03
CA SER A 75 8.33 -25.48 2.38
C SER A 75 7.73 -24.40 3.28
N TRP A 76 7.40 -23.23 2.72
CA TRP A 76 6.74 -22.17 3.47
C TRP A 76 5.38 -22.62 4.03
N TYR A 77 4.57 -23.30 3.21
CA TYR A 77 3.26 -23.79 3.63
C TYR A 77 3.39 -24.87 4.71
N LYS A 78 4.38 -25.77 4.59
CA LYS A 78 4.67 -26.76 5.64
C LYS A 78 5.04 -26.08 6.95
N ASN A 79 5.95 -25.11 6.90
CA ASN A 79 6.41 -24.39 8.09
C ASN A 79 5.24 -23.64 8.75
N ALA A 80 4.44 -22.91 7.96
CA ALA A 80 3.28 -22.20 8.47
C ALA A 80 2.24 -23.12 9.12
N LEU A 81 2.02 -24.32 8.56
CA LEU A 81 1.10 -25.31 9.13
C LEU A 81 1.67 -26.02 10.37
N SER A 82 2.99 -26.07 10.54
CA SER A 82 3.64 -26.68 11.71
C SER A 82 3.77 -25.76 12.92
N LEU A 83 3.49 -24.46 12.77
CA LEU A 83 3.57 -23.51 13.87
C LEU A 83 2.52 -23.79 14.94
N ASP A 84 2.91 -23.64 16.21
CA ASP A 84 1.95 -23.61 17.31
C ASP A 84 1.25 -22.23 17.34
N TRP A 85 0.16 -22.13 16.59
CA TRP A 85 -0.65 -20.91 16.50
C TRP A 85 -1.25 -20.45 17.84
N LEU A 86 -1.23 -21.29 18.89
CA LEU A 86 -1.70 -20.93 20.23
C LEU A 86 -0.61 -20.25 21.06
N HIS A 87 0.66 -20.48 20.74
CA HIS A 87 1.83 -19.94 21.45
C HIS A 87 2.84 -19.32 20.49
N LEU A 88 2.38 -18.36 19.68
CA LEU A 88 3.21 -17.69 18.70
C LEU A 88 4.32 -16.89 19.36
N HIS A 89 5.54 -17.06 18.87
CA HIS A 89 6.65 -16.17 19.17
C HIS A 89 6.83 -15.16 18.04
N TYR A 90 7.37 -13.97 18.34
CA TYR A 90 7.60 -12.93 17.32
C TYR A 90 8.44 -13.43 16.12
N ARG A 91 9.34 -14.39 16.39
CA ARG A 91 10.19 -15.02 15.38
C ARG A 91 9.38 -15.87 14.39
N ASP A 92 8.34 -16.55 14.85
CA ASP A 92 7.48 -17.37 13.99
C ASP A 92 6.72 -16.48 13.00
N LEU A 93 6.20 -15.34 13.49
CA LEU A 93 5.54 -14.34 12.66
C LEU A 93 6.51 -13.71 11.65
N TYR A 94 7.72 -13.41 12.09
CA TYR A 94 8.78 -12.91 11.21
C TYR A 94 9.13 -13.92 10.11
N ASP A 95 9.28 -15.20 10.44
CA ASP A 95 9.62 -16.25 9.47
C ASP A 95 8.48 -16.47 8.46
N VAL A 96 7.22 -16.43 8.90
CA VAL A 96 6.04 -16.47 8.01
C VAL A 96 5.98 -15.25 7.10
N ALA A 97 6.31 -14.06 7.61
CA ALA A 97 6.31 -12.82 6.82
C ALA A 97 7.50 -12.73 5.84
N ARG A 98 8.62 -13.39 6.16
CA ARG A 98 9.88 -13.33 5.42
C ARG A 98 10.00 -14.45 4.36
N PHE A 99 9.06 -14.50 3.43
CA PHE A 99 9.19 -15.37 2.24
C PHE A 99 9.70 -14.62 1.00
N GLY A 100 10.19 -15.40 0.03
CA GLY A 100 10.88 -14.91 -1.16
C GLY A 100 10.04 -13.97 -2.03
N SER A 101 10.74 -13.11 -2.78
CA SER A 101 10.18 -12.06 -3.65
C SER A 101 10.06 -12.55 -5.11
N GLY A 102 9.20 -13.55 -5.36
CA GLY A 102 8.91 -14.03 -6.71
C GLY A 102 9.09 -15.55 -6.90
N LEU A 103 9.17 -15.97 -8.16
CA LEU A 103 9.17 -17.37 -8.57
C LEU A 103 10.57 -17.98 -8.49
N GLY A 104 10.89 -18.62 -7.36
CA GLY A 104 12.13 -19.40 -7.20
C GLY A 104 12.15 -20.74 -7.95
N LEU A 105 10.99 -21.22 -8.43
CA LEU A 105 10.84 -22.51 -9.14
C LEU A 105 11.70 -22.63 -10.41
N PHE A 106 11.99 -21.50 -11.05
CA PHE A 106 12.79 -21.44 -12.27
C PHE A 106 14.27 -21.13 -11.99
N GLY A 107 14.68 -21.20 -10.72
CA GLY A 107 16.01 -20.84 -10.27
C GLY A 107 16.15 -19.36 -9.87
N ASN A 108 17.36 -19.01 -9.43
CA ASN A 108 17.72 -17.68 -8.94
C ASN A 108 18.90 -17.06 -9.69
N ARG A 109 19.21 -17.55 -10.91
CA ARG A 109 20.33 -17.08 -11.73
C ARG A 109 19.88 -16.84 -13.16
N ILE A 110 20.45 -15.81 -13.78
CA ILE A 110 20.33 -15.50 -15.21
C ILE A 110 21.76 -15.43 -15.76
N PHE A 111 22.04 -16.17 -16.83
CA PHE A 111 23.40 -16.27 -17.41
C PHE A 111 24.49 -16.61 -16.36
N GLY A 112 24.16 -17.48 -15.41
CA GLY A 112 25.07 -17.91 -14.33
C GLY A 112 25.20 -16.94 -13.14
N SER A 113 24.65 -15.73 -13.22
CA SER A 113 24.73 -14.71 -12.16
C SER A 113 23.40 -14.55 -11.41
N PRO A 114 23.41 -14.40 -10.07
CA PRO A 114 22.22 -14.06 -9.29
C PRO A 114 21.79 -12.58 -9.44
N LEU A 115 22.60 -11.75 -10.10
CA LEU A 115 22.34 -10.31 -10.31
C LEU A 115 21.99 -9.59 -9.01
N ASN A 116 22.79 -9.75 -7.95
CA ASN A 116 22.51 -9.15 -6.63
C ASN A 116 21.11 -9.51 -6.09
N GLY A 117 20.64 -10.73 -6.37
CA GLY A 117 19.32 -11.22 -5.98
C GLY A 117 18.16 -10.78 -6.89
N TYR A 118 18.39 -9.91 -7.87
CA TYR A 118 17.33 -9.44 -8.79
C TYR A 118 17.03 -10.42 -9.93
N ALA A 119 17.84 -11.46 -10.12
CA ALA A 119 17.58 -12.48 -11.15
C ALA A 119 16.17 -13.10 -11.03
N THR A 120 15.75 -13.44 -9.80
CA THR A 120 14.40 -13.98 -9.55
C THR A 120 13.29 -13.01 -9.95
N TRP A 121 13.51 -11.70 -9.85
CA TRP A 121 12.51 -10.70 -10.24
C TRP A 121 12.36 -10.63 -11.75
N ILE A 122 13.48 -10.66 -12.47
CA ILE A 122 13.49 -10.67 -13.93
C ILE A 122 12.82 -11.96 -14.43
N ILE A 123 13.15 -13.11 -13.85
CA ILE A 123 12.50 -14.38 -14.18
C ILE A 123 10.99 -14.30 -13.93
N THR A 124 10.58 -13.73 -12.80
CA THR A 124 9.16 -13.52 -12.47
C THR A 124 8.47 -12.59 -13.46
N LEU A 125 9.15 -11.54 -13.91
CA LEU A 125 8.65 -10.61 -14.92
C LEU A 125 8.51 -11.29 -16.29
N LEU A 126 9.51 -12.06 -16.72
CA LEU A 126 9.45 -12.82 -17.98
C LEU A 126 8.30 -13.83 -17.96
N PHE A 127 8.14 -14.56 -16.86
CA PHE A 127 6.98 -15.43 -16.65
C PHE A 127 5.66 -14.65 -16.73
N ALA A 128 5.57 -13.49 -16.07
CA ALA A 128 4.38 -12.65 -16.08
C ALA A 128 4.06 -12.08 -17.46
N VAL A 129 5.06 -11.77 -18.28
CA VAL A 129 4.89 -11.35 -19.68
C VAL A 129 4.28 -12.49 -20.51
N VAL A 130 4.82 -13.71 -20.39
CA VAL A 130 4.28 -14.89 -21.09
C VAL A 130 2.86 -15.19 -20.62
N ALA A 131 2.63 -15.29 -19.32
CA ALA A 131 1.32 -15.58 -18.74
C ALA A 131 0.29 -14.49 -19.05
N GLY A 132 0.67 -13.21 -18.98
CA GLY A 132 -0.18 -12.08 -19.36
C GLY A 132 -0.50 -12.03 -20.87
N GLY A 133 0.45 -12.46 -21.70
CA GLY A 133 0.25 -12.66 -23.14
C GLY A 133 -0.75 -13.78 -23.44
N ILE A 134 -0.60 -14.93 -22.77
CA ILE A 134 -1.56 -16.05 -22.85
C ILE A 134 -2.94 -15.60 -22.39
N TRP A 135 -3.04 -14.91 -21.25
CA TRP A 135 -4.31 -14.35 -20.75
C TRP A 135 -4.95 -13.44 -21.82
N THR A 136 -4.14 -12.59 -22.45
CA THR A 136 -4.60 -11.69 -23.51
C THR A 136 -5.13 -12.41 -24.74
N ALA A 137 -4.54 -13.53 -25.14
CA ALA A 137 -5.02 -14.33 -26.25
C ALA A 137 -6.29 -15.14 -25.90
N VAL A 138 -6.34 -15.71 -24.70
CA VAL A 138 -7.41 -16.63 -24.27
C VAL A 138 -8.74 -15.91 -24.05
N VAL A 139 -8.75 -14.73 -23.43
CA VAL A 139 -9.99 -14.00 -23.11
C VAL A 139 -10.87 -13.72 -24.33
N PRO A 140 -10.38 -13.08 -25.41
CA PRO A 140 -11.17 -12.85 -26.61
C PRO A 140 -11.50 -14.15 -27.34
N PHE A 141 -10.60 -15.17 -27.31
CA PHE A 141 -10.87 -16.47 -27.89
C PHE A 141 -12.07 -17.18 -27.23
N VAL A 142 -12.09 -17.23 -25.90
CA VAL A 142 -13.18 -17.82 -25.10
C VAL A 142 -14.46 -17.01 -25.23
N ALA A 143 -14.38 -15.68 -25.19
CA ALA A 143 -15.52 -14.79 -25.39
C ALA A 143 -16.20 -15.04 -26.76
N ARG A 144 -15.41 -15.16 -27.82
CA ARG A 144 -15.89 -15.50 -29.18
C ARG A 144 -16.46 -16.93 -29.24
N ARG A 145 -15.76 -17.91 -28.66
CA ARG A 145 -16.14 -19.33 -28.71
C ARG A 145 -17.47 -19.61 -28.01
N PHE A 146 -17.74 -18.93 -26.90
CA PHE A 146 -18.93 -19.12 -26.07
C PHE A 146 -19.98 -18.00 -26.22
N ARG A 147 -19.81 -17.07 -27.18
CA ARG A 147 -20.68 -15.89 -27.39
C ARG A 147 -20.96 -15.11 -26.09
N LYS A 148 -20.00 -15.07 -25.17
CA LYS A 148 -20.11 -14.28 -23.94
C LYS A 148 -19.39 -12.96 -24.15
N SER A 149 -20.01 -11.87 -23.70
CA SER A 149 -19.35 -10.56 -23.61
C SER A 149 -18.09 -10.68 -22.73
N GLU A 150 -17.01 -9.99 -23.09
CA GLU A 150 -15.81 -9.84 -22.25
C GLU A 150 -16.15 -8.99 -21.02
N VAL A 151 -16.88 -9.56 -20.06
CA VAL A 151 -17.22 -8.87 -18.81
C VAL A 151 -16.11 -9.11 -17.78
N THR A 152 -14.87 -8.76 -18.13
CA THR A 152 -13.79 -8.71 -17.13
C THR A 152 -13.84 -7.35 -16.43
N ASN A 153 -14.22 -7.33 -15.15
CA ASN A 153 -14.24 -6.09 -14.38
C ASN A 153 -12.83 -5.74 -13.88
N TYR A 154 -12.04 -5.08 -14.73
CA TYR A 154 -10.66 -4.69 -14.43
C TYR A 154 -10.53 -3.80 -13.19
N GLU A 155 -11.52 -2.95 -12.89
CA GLU A 155 -11.54 -2.14 -11.66
C GLU A 155 -11.58 -3.02 -10.41
N LEU A 156 -12.39 -4.08 -10.44
CA LEU A 156 -12.48 -5.03 -9.33
C LEU A 156 -11.20 -5.86 -9.19
N LEU A 157 -10.63 -6.35 -10.30
CA LEU A 157 -9.37 -7.09 -10.25
C LEU A 157 -8.23 -6.20 -9.74
N TYR A 158 -8.16 -4.95 -10.19
CA TYR A 158 -7.15 -3.99 -9.73
C TYR A 158 -7.33 -3.59 -8.27
N TYR A 159 -8.57 -3.50 -7.79
CA TYR A 159 -8.86 -3.36 -6.36
C TYR A 159 -8.27 -4.52 -5.55
N TRP A 160 -8.53 -5.76 -5.95
CA TRP A 160 -8.02 -6.94 -5.24
C TRP A 160 -6.50 -7.08 -5.32
N LEU A 161 -5.91 -6.76 -6.47
CA LEU A 161 -4.46 -6.75 -6.63
C LEU A 161 -3.80 -5.80 -5.62
N ARG A 162 -4.33 -4.57 -5.49
CA ARG A 162 -3.85 -3.61 -4.49
C ARG A 162 -4.07 -4.10 -3.07
N VAL A 163 -5.19 -4.78 -2.78
CA VAL A 163 -5.42 -5.39 -1.47
C VAL A 163 -4.31 -6.41 -1.15
N VAL A 164 -4.03 -7.34 -2.07
CA VAL A 164 -2.99 -8.37 -1.88
C VAL A 164 -1.62 -7.73 -1.66
N VAL A 165 -1.21 -6.82 -2.55
CA VAL A 165 0.09 -6.13 -2.45
C VAL A 165 0.21 -5.35 -1.14
N ARG A 166 -0.86 -4.66 -0.74
CA ARG A 166 -0.88 -3.86 0.48
C ARG A 166 -0.75 -4.70 1.75
N TYR A 167 -1.49 -5.80 1.85
CA TYR A 167 -1.38 -6.70 2.99
C TYR A 167 -0.02 -7.41 3.00
N ARG A 168 0.52 -7.81 1.84
CA ARG A 168 1.87 -8.37 1.74
C ARG A 168 2.96 -7.40 2.21
N ALA A 169 2.87 -6.15 1.77
CA ALA A 169 3.80 -5.10 2.16
C ALA A 169 3.70 -4.81 3.66
N GLY A 170 2.48 -4.67 4.19
CA GLY A 170 2.22 -4.43 5.61
C GLY A 170 2.72 -5.55 6.51
N ILE A 171 2.31 -6.79 6.24
CA ILE A 171 2.76 -7.98 6.99
C ILE A 171 4.29 -8.10 6.96
N GLY A 172 4.88 -7.94 5.78
CA GLY A 172 6.33 -8.05 5.61
C GLY A 172 7.11 -7.01 6.40
N ILE A 173 6.72 -5.73 6.32
CA ILE A 173 7.47 -4.68 7.00
C ILE A 173 7.26 -4.68 8.52
N ILE A 174 6.09 -5.09 9.00
CA ILE A 174 5.84 -5.16 10.46
C ILE A 174 6.79 -6.17 11.12
N GLY A 175 6.99 -7.34 10.50
CA GLY A 175 7.96 -8.32 11.01
C GLY A 175 9.37 -7.73 11.15
N PHE A 176 9.83 -6.97 10.15
CA PHE A 176 11.12 -6.28 10.23
C PHE A 176 11.13 -5.14 11.25
N GLY A 177 10.07 -4.34 11.27
CA GLY A 177 9.91 -3.24 12.20
C GLY A 177 10.01 -3.69 13.65
N PHE A 178 9.45 -4.84 14.01
CA PHE A 178 9.60 -5.40 15.35
C PHE A 178 11.03 -5.78 15.71
N THR A 179 11.84 -6.25 14.75
CA THR A 179 13.26 -6.54 15.04
C THR A 179 14.03 -5.28 15.44
N LYS A 180 13.67 -4.12 14.90
CA LYS A 180 14.24 -2.81 15.26
C LYS A 180 13.58 -2.17 16.48
N LEU A 181 12.27 -2.37 16.64
CA LEU A 181 11.50 -1.87 17.78
C LEU A 181 11.93 -2.54 19.09
N LEU A 182 12.35 -3.82 19.03
CA LEU A 182 12.85 -4.62 20.16
C LEU A 182 14.40 -4.68 20.22
N PRO A 183 15.09 -3.61 19.78
CA PRO A 183 16.49 -3.53 19.31
C PRO A 183 17.25 -4.87 19.21
N THR A 184 16.76 -5.77 18.36
CA THR A 184 17.36 -7.10 18.13
C THR A 184 18.15 -7.17 16.82
N GLN A 185 17.98 -6.19 15.92
CA GLN A 185 18.59 -6.23 14.59
C GLN A 185 20.01 -5.65 14.61
N LEU A 186 20.23 -4.54 15.31
CA LEU A 186 21.50 -3.81 15.37
C LEU A 186 21.98 -3.71 16.83
N PRO A 187 22.34 -4.86 17.46
CA PRO A 187 22.66 -4.89 18.88
C PRO A 187 23.90 -4.05 19.20
N TYR A 188 23.96 -3.60 20.45
CA TYR A 188 25.10 -2.87 20.99
C TYR A 188 26.43 -3.64 20.74
N PRO A 189 27.54 -2.95 20.43
CA PRO A 189 28.83 -3.59 20.17
C PRO A 189 29.26 -4.54 21.31
N SER A 190 29.62 -5.77 20.97
CA SER A 190 30.21 -6.71 21.95
C SER A 190 31.66 -6.33 22.25
N MET A 191 32.20 -6.82 23.38
CA MET A 191 33.61 -6.61 23.73
C MET A 191 34.58 -7.06 22.64
N GLY A 192 34.26 -8.14 21.92
CA GLY A 192 35.08 -8.59 20.79
C GLY A 192 35.15 -7.57 19.65
N VAL A 193 34.02 -6.95 19.31
CA VAL A 193 33.96 -5.90 18.29
C VAL A 193 34.68 -4.63 18.75
N LEU A 194 34.57 -4.27 20.03
CA LEU A 194 35.27 -3.12 20.60
C LEU A 194 36.79 -3.30 20.65
N ASN A 195 37.27 -4.54 20.74
CA ASN A 195 38.70 -4.89 20.67
C ASN A 195 39.19 -5.20 19.25
N THR A 196 38.35 -5.04 18.22
CA THR A 196 38.76 -5.22 16.82
C THR A 196 39.31 -3.90 16.30
N ASP A 197 40.41 -3.96 15.56
CA ASP A 197 40.98 -2.78 14.91
C ASP A 197 39.98 -2.19 13.92
N PHE A 198 39.81 -0.87 13.93
CA PHE A 198 38.77 -0.21 13.13
C PHE A 198 38.91 -0.48 11.62
N GLY A 199 40.15 -0.65 11.14
CA GLY A 199 40.45 -0.97 9.74
C GLY A 199 40.02 -2.37 9.31
N ASP A 200 39.80 -3.29 10.25
CA ASP A 200 39.35 -4.65 9.97
C ASP A 200 37.81 -4.77 9.92
N LEU A 201 37.10 -3.70 10.30
CA LEU A 201 35.65 -3.66 10.23
C LEU A 201 35.19 -3.36 8.80
N THR A 202 34.21 -4.13 8.32
CA THR A 202 33.55 -3.84 7.04
C THR A 202 32.75 -2.55 7.12
N ALA A 203 32.54 -1.89 5.97
CA ALA A 203 31.72 -0.69 5.87
C ALA A 203 30.30 -0.93 6.43
N GLN A 204 29.69 -2.08 6.12
CA GLN A 204 28.43 -2.52 6.72
C GLN A 204 28.50 -2.55 8.24
N LYS A 205 29.54 -3.18 8.81
CA LYS A 205 29.66 -3.32 10.25
C LYS A 205 29.79 -1.96 10.92
N ILE A 206 30.57 -1.04 10.35
CA ILE A 206 30.69 0.34 10.86
C ILE A 206 29.33 1.05 10.88
N TYR A 207 28.54 0.95 9.81
CA TYR A 207 27.18 1.52 9.77
C TYR A 207 26.26 0.87 10.82
N TRP A 208 26.32 -0.45 10.97
CA TRP A 208 25.49 -1.16 11.96
C TRP A 208 25.84 -0.74 13.39
N LEU A 209 27.13 -0.56 13.69
CA LEU A 209 27.58 -0.13 15.01
C LEU A 209 27.19 1.33 15.28
N SER A 210 27.24 2.22 14.29
CA SER A 210 26.85 3.63 14.49
C SER A 210 25.38 3.77 14.90
N VAL A 211 24.50 2.92 14.35
CA VAL A 211 23.10 2.83 14.78
C VAL A 211 22.97 2.11 16.13
N GLY A 212 23.64 0.96 16.29
CA GLY A 212 23.49 0.11 17.48
C GLY A 212 24.05 0.69 18.78
N ILE A 213 24.96 1.68 18.71
CA ILE A 213 25.44 2.43 19.89
C ILE A 213 24.31 3.28 20.50
N VAL A 214 23.31 3.67 19.72
CA VAL A 214 22.14 4.44 20.18
C VAL A 214 20.86 3.63 19.94
N PRO A 215 20.50 2.68 20.83
CA PRO A 215 19.36 1.78 20.62
C PRO A 215 18.04 2.52 20.37
N TRP A 216 17.85 3.71 20.94
CA TRP A 216 16.66 4.52 20.71
C TRP A 216 16.51 5.00 19.25
N TYR A 217 17.62 5.15 18.51
CA TYR A 217 17.56 5.44 17.09
C TYR A 217 17.08 4.22 16.29
N GLU A 218 17.56 3.02 16.64
CA GLU A 218 17.03 1.77 16.08
C GLU A 218 15.52 1.62 16.36
N VAL A 219 15.11 1.82 17.62
CA VAL A 219 13.69 1.81 18.03
C VAL A 219 12.87 2.79 17.20
N PHE A 220 13.34 4.02 17.01
CA PHE A 220 12.66 5.01 16.17
C PHE A 220 12.45 4.52 14.73
N THR A 221 13.49 3.93 14.11
CA THR A 221 13.33 3.36 12.77
C THR A 221 12.35 2.19 12.75
N GLY A 222 12.31 1.37 13.82
CA GLY A 222 11.30 0.33 14.01
C GLY A 222 9.87 0.88 14.13
N VAL A 223 9.66 1.97 14.87
CA VAL A 223 8.36 2.66 14.96
C VAL A 223 7.90 3.12 13.58
N VAL A 224 8.79 3.72 12.78
CA VAL A 224 8.46 4.17 11.41
C VAL A 224 8.03 2.98 10.54
N GLU A 225 8.74 1.86 10.60
CA GLU A 225 8.44 0.65 9.83
C GLU A 225 7.11 -0.01 10.26
N VAL A 226 6.89 -0.19 11.56
CA VAL A 226 5.64 -0.75 12.10
C VAL A 226 4.47 0.17 11.80
N LEU A 227 4.62 1.49 11.96
CA LEU A 227 3.59 2.46 11.64
C LEU A 227 3.24 2.43 10.15
N ALA A 228 4.25 2.39 9.26
CA ALA A 228 4.02 2.28 7.83
C ALA A 228 3.20 1.04 7.49
N GLY A 229 3.56 -0.13 8.06
CA GLY A 229 2.82 -1.36 7.86
C GLY A 229 1.40 -1.35 8.44
N ALA A 230 1.23 -0.82 9.65
CA ALA A 230 -0.09 -0.70 10.30
C ALA A 230 -1.04 0.18 9.49
N LEU A 231 -0.57 1.30 8.95
CA LEU A 231 -1.35 2.19 8.09
C LEU A 231 -1.78 1.48 6.78
N LEU A 232 -1.03 0.52 6.27
CA LEU A 232 -1.41 -0.26 5.10
C LEU A 232 -2.60 -1.19 5.37
N PHE A 233 -2.89 -1.59 6.61
CA PHE A 233 -4.09 -2.40 6.87
C PHE A 233 -5.40 -1.63 6.72
N PHE A 234 -5.37 -0.29 6.73
CA PHE A 234 -6.56 0.54 6.56
C PHE A 234 -6.59 1.20 5.18
N ARG A 235 -7.73 1.06 4.48
CA ARG A 235 -7.97 1.68 3.17
C ARG A 235 -7.82 3.19 3.17
N ALA A 236 -8.18 3.85 4.28
CA ALA A 236 -8.13 5.30 4.39
C ALA A 236 -6.70 5.84 4.50
N THR A 237 -5.78 5.04 5.05
CA THR A 237 -4.39 5.45 5.33
C THR A 237 -3.38 4.79 4.40
N THR A 238 -3.84 4.09 3.35
CA THR A 238 -2.95 3.35 2.44
C THR A 238 -1.93 4.27 1.77
N PHE A 239 -2.33 5.49 1.41
CA PHE A 239 -1.42 6.49 0.84
C PHE A 239 -0.26 6.81 1.82
N TRP A 240 -0.57 7.21 3.05
CA TRP A 240 0.42 7.56 4.06
C TRP A 240 1.33 6.39 4.43
N GLY A 241 0.76 5.19 4.60
CA GLY A 241 1.54 3.98 4.83
C GLY A 241 2.50 3.67 3.67
N ALA A 242 2.05 3.84 2.43
CA ALA A 242 2.88 3.60 1.25
C ALA A 242 3.99 4.66 1.09
N VAL A 243 3.72 5.94 1.40
CA VAL A 243 4.75 7.00 1.37
C VAL A 243 5.82 6.75 2.43
N LEU A 244 5.42 6.46 3.67
CA LEU A 244 6.37 6.15 4.75
C LEU A 244 7.19 4.91 4.43
N LEU A 245 6.54 3.85 3.93
CA LEU A 245 7.22 2.62 3.52
C LEU A 245 8.20 2.89 2.37
N PHE A 246 7.78 3.62 1.34
CA PHE A 246 8.65 3.92 0.20
C PHE A 246 9.86 4.75 0.63
N GLY A 247 9.66 5.82 1.39
CA GLY A 247 10.73 6.71 1.83
C GLY A 247 11.75 6.01 2.73
N ALA A 248 11.28 5.31 3.76
CA ALA A 248 12.16 4.59 4.69
C ALA A 248 12.94 3.47 3.98
N LEU A 249 12.28 2.69 3.12
CA LEU A 249 12.93 1.54 2.50
C LEU A 249 13.81 1.95 1.31
N ALA A 250 13.50 3.05 0.62
CA ALA A 250 14.39 3.58 -0.43
C ALA A 250 15.73 4.04 0.15
N ASP A 251 15.71 4.68 1.32
CA ASP A 251 16.93 5.04 2.05
C ASP A 251 17.70 3.78 2.47
N ILE A 252 17.02 2.79 3.06
CA ILE A 252 17.63 1.51 3.45
C ILE A 252 18.25 0.79 2.23
N VAL A 253 17.59 0.80 1.07
CA VAL A 253 18.13 0.24 -0.17
C VAL A 253 19.43 0.93 -0.55
N TYR A 254 19.45 2.25 -0.52
CA TYR A 254 20.64 3.03 -0.85
C TYR A 254 21.79 2.73 0.10
N VAL A 255 21.54 2.74 1.40
CA VAL A 255 22.51 2.36 2.44
C VAL A 255 23.04 0.94 2.18
N ASN A 256 22.18 -0.01 1.83
CA ASN A 256 22.60 -1.39 1.55
C ASN A 256 23.51 -1.50 0.32
N PHE A 257 23.32 -0.67 -0.70
CA PHE A 257 24.26 -0.62 -1.82
C PHE A 257 25.55 0.11 -1.48
N ALA A 258 25.46 1.21 -0.72
CA ALA A 258 26.62 2.02 -0.36
C ALA A 258 27.58 1.31 0.61
N TYR A 259 27.03 0.54 1.56
CA TYR A 259 27.79 -0.13 2.61
C TYR A 259 27.93 -1.65 2.39
N ASP A 260 27.49 -2.17 1.23
CA ASP A 260 27.45 -3.60 0.91
C ASP A 260 26.69 -4.45 1.96
N GLY A 261 25.52 -3.97 2.36
CA GLY A 261 24.74 -4.50 3.48
C GLY A 261 24.08 -5.86 3.25
N GLY A 262 24.14 -6.41 2.03
CA GLY A 262 23.62 -7.73 1.70
C GLY A 262 22.08 -7.91 1.76
N VAL A 263 21.31 -6.88 2.16
CA VAL A 263 19.83 -6.95 2.25
C VAL A 263 19.10 -5.98 1.30
N HIS A 264 19.79 -5.49 0.27
CA HIS A 264 19.22 -4.63 -0.78
C HIS A 264 18.06 -5.32 -1.53
N GLY A 265 18.13 -6.63 -1.81
CA GLY A 265 17.06 -7.32 -2.55
C GLY A 265 15.71 -7.29 -1.82
N TYR A 266 15.71 -7.53 -0.51
CA TYR A 266 14.49 -7.56 0.29
C TYR A 266 13.96 -6.15 0.62
N SER A 267 14.85 -5.17 0.84
CA SER A 267 14.42 -3.78 1.03
C SER A 267 13.85 -3.19 -0.27
N SER A 268 14.48 -3.45 -1.42
CA SER A 268 13.99 -3.04 -2.74
C SER A 268 12.62 -3.64 -3.04
N TYR A 269 12.34 -4.85 -2.56
CA TYR A 269 11.04 -5.49 -2.75
C TYR A 269 9.90 -4.66 -2.16
N PHE A 270 10.06 -4.13 -0.94
CA PHE A 270 9.04 -3.25 -0.36
C PHE A 270 8.97 -1.88 -1.02
N VAL A 271 10.09 -1.36 -1.55
CA VAL A 271 10.08 -0.15 -2.39
C VAL A 271 9.24 -0.38 -3.65
N LEU A 272 9.39 -1.54 -4.30
CA LEU A 272 8.59 -1.92 -5.47
C LEU A 272 7.09 -2.02 -5.12
N LEU A 273 6.74 -2.70 -4.02
CA LEU A 273 5.34 -2.85 -3.61
C LEU A 273 4.70 -1.51 -3.21
N SER A 274 5.40 -0.70 -2.41
CA SER A 274 4.91 0.63 -2.01
C SER A 274 4.82 1.57 -3.21
N GLY A 275 5.81 1.56 -4.10
CA GLY A 275 5.78 2.29 -5.38
C GLY A 275 4.56 1.93 -6.22
N PHE A 276 4.25 0.63 -6.36
CA PHE A 276 3.03 0.18 -7.05
C PHE A 276 1.74 0.73 -6.41
N LEU A 277 1.66 0.75 -5.07
CA LEU A 277 0.51 1.35 -4.38
C LEU A 277 0.42 2.85 -4.62
N LEU A 278 1.56 3.55 -4.68
CA LEU A 278 1.63 4.99 -4.94
C LEU A 278 1.22 5.36 -6.36
N VAL A 279 1.47 4.51 -7.37
CA VAL A 279 1.04 4.72 -8.76
C VAL A 279 -0.46 5.07 -8.85
N TYR A 280 -1.29 4.48 -7.97
CA TYR A 280 -2.72 4.78 -7.92
C TYR A 280 -3.05 6.25 -7.61
N TYR A 281 -2.18 6.92 -6.85
CA TYR A 281 -2.38 8.30 -6.39
C TYR A 281 -1.63 9.34 -7.23
N VAL A 282 -0.64 8.92 -8.04
CA VAL A 282 0.25 9.84 -8.80
C VAL A 282 -0.53 10.83 -9.66
N LYS A 283 -1.56 10.38 -10.37
CA LYS A 283 -2.35 11.26 -11.25
C LYS A 283 -3.08 12.35 -10.48
N ASP A 284 -3.64 11.99 -9.33
CA ASP A 284 -4.39 12.91 -8.47
C ASP A 284 -3.44 13.88 -7.75
N LEU A 285 -2.30 13.39 -7.28
CA LEU A 285 -1.25 14.22 -6.67
C LEU A 285 -0.65 15.21 -7.67
N TYR A 286 -0.39 14.78 -8.90
CA TYR A 286 0.13 15.67 -9.94
C TYR A 286 -0.87 16.80 -10.25
N LYS A 287 -2.16 16.47 -10.37
CA LYS A 287 -3.21 17.48 -10.56
C LYS A 287 -3.30 18.45 -9.39
N LEU A 288 -3.23 17.94 -8.16
CA LEU A 288 -3.37 18.75 -6.96
C LEU A 288 -2.15 19.62 -6.69
N LEU A 289 -0.95 19.04 -6.71
CA LEU A 289 0.28 19.70 -6.28
C LEU A 289 0.97 20.47 -7.41
N ILE A 290 0.98 19.93 -8.63
CA ILE A 290 1.67 20.55 -9.77
C ILE A 290 0.72 21.41 -10.59
N GLN A 291 -0.45 20.88 -10.96
CA GLN A 291 -1.44 21.65 -11.74
C GLN A 291 -2.29 22.58 -10.88
N GLN A 292 -2.22 22.47 -9.55
CA GLN A 292 -2.99 23.29 -8.60
C GLN A 292 -4.50 23.24 -8.84
N ARG A 293 -5.01 22.09 -9.31
CA ARG A 293 -6.43 21.86 -9.59
C ARG A 293 -7.06 21.06 -8.45
N PRO A 294 -8.29 21.41 -8.01
CA PRO A 294 -8.98 20.63 -7.01
C PRO A 294 -9.24 19.22 -7.55
N VAL A 295 -8.96 18.22 -6.73
CA VAL A 295 -9.22 16.81 -7.04
C VAL A 295 -10.26 16.30 -6.05
N VAL A 296 -11.32 15.68 -6.58
CA VAL A 296 -12.28 14.92 -5.79
C VAL A 296 -11.83 13.46 -5.82
N PRO A 297 -11.37 12.88 -4.71
CA PRO A 297 -10.93 11.50 -4.68
C PRO A 297 -12.07 10.56 -5.09
N ASN A 298 -11.89 9.82 -6.18
CA ASN A 298 -12.88 8.87 -6.67
C ASN A 298 -12.28 7.47 -6.70
N TYR A 299 -12.27 6.83 -5.53
CA TYR A 299 -11.68 5.51 -5.37
C TYR A 299 -12.73 4.42 -5.50
N PHE A 300 -12.45 3.43 -6.37
CA PHE A 300 -13.30 2.27 -6.51
C PHE A 300 -13.25 1.42 -5.23
N ALA A 301 -14.42 1.22 -4.63
CA ALA A 301 -14.62 0.32 -3.50
C ALA A 301 -15.81 -0.60 -3.82
N PRO A 302 -15.61 -1.93 -3.83
CA PRO A 302 -16.72 -2.86 -3.98
C PRO A 302 -17.64 -2.80 -2.75
N VAL A 303 -18.94 -2.91 -3.01
CA VAL A 303 -19.96 -3.02 -1.96
C VAL A 303 -20.10 -4.50 -1.62
N PHE A 304 -19.87 -4.87 -0.37
CA PHE A 304 -20.03 -6.24 0.13
C PHE A 304 -21.31 -6.30 0.96
N THR A 305 -22.12 -7.34 0.78
CA THR A 305 -23.37 -7.55 1.52
C THR A 305 -23.39 -8.93 2.18
N GLY A 306 -24.03 -9.03 3.35
CA GLY A 306 -24.19 -10.29 4.08
C GLY A 306 -22.86 -10.90 4.55
N TRP A 307 -22.65 -12.19 4.27
CA TRP A 307 -21.48 -12.97 4.71
C TRP A 307 -20.13 -12.37 4.29
N GLN A 308 -20.06 -11.76 3.10
CA GLN A 308 -18.83 -11.18 2.56
C GLN A 308 -18.29 -10.03 3.42
N GLN A 309 -19.19 -9.24 4.02
CA GLN A 309 -18.80 -8.16 4.92
C GLN A 309 -18.20 -8.72 6.21
N TYR A 310 -18.82 -9.76 6.78
CA TYR A 310 -18.31 -10.43 7.98
C TYR A 310 -16.96 -11.09 7.71
N THR A 311 -16.80 -11.81 6.60
CA THR A 311 -15.51 -12.40 6.20
C THR A 311 -14.43 -11.33 6.03
N ARG A 312 -14.73 -10.20 5.39
CA ARG A 312 -13.76 -9.09 5.24
C ARG A 312 -13.32 -8.53 6.59
N ILE A 313 -14.27 -8.32 7.51
CA ILE A 313 -13.98 -7.79 8.85
C ILE A 313 -13.18 -8.84 9.63
N GLY A 314 -13.62 -10.10 9.65
CA GLY A 314 -12.95 -11.20 10.32
C GLY A 314 -11.50 -11.38 9.86
N LEU A 315 -11.26 -11.47 8.55
CA LEU A 315 -9.91 -11.59 8.00
C LEU A 315 -9.04 -10.39 8.37
N LYS A 316 -9.56 -9.17 8.25
CA LYS A 316 -8.81 -7.97 8.62
C LYS A 316 -8.45 -7.95 10.11
N THR A 317 -9.43 -8.23 10.98
CA THR A 317 -9.22 -8.24 12.43
C THR A 317 -8.25 -9.33 12.84
N ALA A 318 -8.36 -10.53 12.24
CA ALA A 318 -7.42 -11.62 12.46
C ALA A 318 -6.00 -11.23 12.04
N THR A 319 -5.81 -10.65 10.86
CA THR A 319 -4.48 -10.20 10.42
C THR A 319 -3.90 -9.14 11.35
N ILE A 320 -4.70 -8.17 11.79
CA ILE A 320 -4.24 -7.14 12.73
C ILE A 320 -3.87 -7.78 14.08
N GLY A 321 -4.70 -8.66 14.62
CA GLY A 321 -4.42 -9.35 15.87
C GLY A 321 -3.13 -10.18 15.81
N VAL A 322 -2.97 -10.96 14.74
CA VAL A 322 -1.79 -11.83 14.56
C VAL A 322 -0.51 -11.05 14.35
N PHE A 323 -0.52 -9.95 13.58
CA PHE A 323 0.72 -9.26 13.23
C PHE A 323 1.04 -8.02 14.06
N LEU A 324 0.10 -7.45 14.81
CA LEU A 324 0.35 -6.25 15.62
C LEU A 324 0.16 -6.46 17.13
N VAL A 325 -0.47 -7.55 17.56
CA VAL A 325 -0.83 -7.76 18.97
C VAL A 325 -0.18 -9.01 19.57
N LEU A 326 -0.20 -10.12 18.84
CA LEU A 326 0.50 -11.37 19.19
C LEU A 326 1.98 -11.30 18.81
#